data_AF-A0A957YLG0-F1
#
_entry.id   AF-A0A957YLG0-F1
#
_cell.length_a   1.000
_cell.length_b   1.000
_cell.length_c   1.000
_cell.angle_alpha   90.00
_cell.angle_beta   90.00
_cell.angle_gamma   90.00
#
_symmetry.space_group_name_H-M   'P 1'
#
loop_
_entity.id
_entity.type
_entity.pdbx_description
1 polymer ?
#
loop_
_entity_poly.entity_id
_entity_poly.type
_entity_poly.pdbx_seq_one_letter_code
_entity_poly.pdbx_strand_id
1 'polypeptide(L)'
;ELSNTVIEDDVMANHTLPPELYARRPMMRDAVINVLSGKTAQELLSADGKETLKEELVEVLNEATAFDDAAILNVFFIEFIIQ
;
A
#
# COMPACT_ATOMS: atom_id res chain seq x y z
N GLU A 1 39.39 20.55 -6.16
CA GLU A 1 38.67 19.31 -5.83
C GLU A 1 37.20 19.57 -5.95
N LEU A 2 36.51 18.64 -6.60
CA LEU A 2 35.20 18.84 -7.20
C LEU A 2 34.09 18.89 -6.14
N SER A 3 33.28 19.93 -6.29
CA SER A 3 31.82 19.90 -6.15
C SER A 3 31.25 19.52 -4.78
N ASN A 4 31.07 20.59 -4.01
CA ASN A 4 30.01 20.76 -3.02
C ASN A 4 28.64 20.55 -3.72
N THR A 5 28.06 19.36 -3.67
CA THR A 5 26.65 19.15 -4.06
C THR A 5 25.80 19.29 -2.81
N VAL A 6 25.33 20.52 -2.62
CA VAL A 6 24.14 20.83 -1.83
C VAL A 6 22.99 20.03 -2.43
N ILE A 7 22.47 19.02 -1.71
CA ILE A 7 21.18 18.41 -2.00
C ILE A 7 20.15 19.27 -1.27
N GLU A 8 19.84 20.42 -1.86
CA GLU A 8 18.65 21.20 -1.57
C GLU A 8 17.97 21.43 -2.91
N ASP A 9 17.05 20.54 -3.28
CA ASP A 9 15.97 20.77 -4.25
C ASP A 9 15.16 19.48 -4.38
N ASP A 10 14.07 19.36 -3.62
CA ASP A 10 12.74 19.52 -4.21
C ASP A 10 11.65 19.22 -3.16
N VAL A 11 11.39 20.24 -2.35
CA VAL A 11 10.12 20.38 -1.63
C VAL A 11 9.06 20.70 -2.69
N MET A 12 8.63 19.69 -3.45
CA MET A 12 7.45 19.75 -4.30
C MET A 12 6.63 18.49 -4.10
N ALA A 13 5.44 18.71 -3.55
CA ALA A 13 4.37 17.77 -3.33
C ALA A 13 3.98 17.03 -4.62
N ASN A 14 4.73 16.01 -4.99
CA ASN A 14 4.32 15.07 -6.01
C ASN A 14 3.50 13.97 -5.30
N HIS A 15 2.19 14.00 -5.46
CA HIS A 15 1.25 12.93 -5.09
C HIS A 15 1.51 11.62 -5.89
N THR A 16 2.72 11.42 -6.37
CA THR A 16 3.07 10.32 -7.27
C THR A 16 3.85 9.30 -6.48
N LEU A 17 3.27 8.10 -6.36
CA LEU A 17 3.95 6.92 -5.82
C LEU A 17 5.33 6.77 -6.49
N PRO A 18 6.39 6.39 -5.74
CA PRO A 18 7.71 6.14 -6.31
C PRO A 18 7.61 5.24 -7.55
N PRO A 19 8.36 5.51 -8.65
CA PRO A 19 8.25 4.75 -9.90
C PRO A 19 8.39 3.23 -9.71
N GLU A 20 9.24 2.80 -8.79
CA GLU A 20 9.49 1.40 -8.45
C GLU A 20 8.24 0.76 -7.82
N LEU A 21 7.55 1.49 -6.94
CA LEU A 21 6.31 1.04 -6.33
C LEU A 21 5.16 1.03 -7.35
N TYR A 22 5.12 2.02 -8.25
CA TYR A 22 4.14 2.07 -9.34
C TYR A 22 4.26 0.87 -10.28
N ALA A 23 5.48 0.43 -10.60
CA ALA A 23 5.73 -0.75 -11.42
C ALA A 23 5.19 -2.05 -10.78
N ARG A 24 5.07 -2.10 -9.44
CA ARG A 24 4.55 -3.25 -8.69
C ARG A 24 3.05 -3.20 -8.42
N ARG A 25 2.36 -2.18 -8.93
CA ARG A 25 0.89 -2.06 -8.83
C ARG A 25 0.11 -3.31 -9.28
N PRO A 26 0.48 -4.03 -10.34
CA PRO A 26 -0.22 -5.27 -10.71
C PRO A 26 -0.16 -6.33 -9.60
N MET A 27 1.01 -6.53 -8.98
CA MET A 27 1.21 -7.51 -7.91
C MET A 27 0.43 -7.13 -6.65
N MET A 28 0.46 -5.84 -6.29
CA MET A 28 -0.34 -5.31 -5.18
C MET A 28 -1.85 -5.50 -5.41
N ARG A 29 -2.34 -5.31 -6.64
CA ARG A 29 -3.76 -5.52 -6.96
C ARG A 29 -4.15 -6.99 -6.87
N ASP A 30 -3.30 -7.88 -7.35
CA ASP A 30 -3.52 -9.33 -7.24
C ASP A 30 -3.58 -9.77 -5.77
N ALA A 31 -2.62 -9.32 -4.96
CA ALA A 31 -2.61 -9.52 -3.50
C ALA A 31 -3.91 -9.08 -2.83
N VAL A 32 -4.40 -7.87 -3.12
CA VAL A 32 -5.67 -7.36 -2.58
C VAL A 32 -6.84 -8.26 -2.96
N ILE A 33 -6.93 -8.69 -4.23
CA ILE A 33 -8.00 -9.58 -4.69
C ILE A 33 -7.94 -10.92 -3.95
N ASN A 34 -6.75 -11.50 -3.78
CA ASN A 34 -6.58 -12.77 -3.08
C ASN A 34 -7.02 -12.68 -1.62
N VAL A 35 -6.61 -11.63 -0.91
CA VAL A 35 -7.03 -11.39 0.49
C VAL A 35 -8.55 -11.25 0.57
N LEU A 36 -9.16 -10.41 -0.26
CA LEU A 36 -10.61 -10.15 -0.23
C LEU A 36 -11.44 -11.36 -0.64
N SER A 37 -10.93 -12.21 -1.54
CA SER A 37 -11.63 -13.43 -2.00
C SER A 37 -11.83 -14.46 -0.88
N GLY A 38 -11.02 -14.38 0.18
CA GLY A 38 -11.12 -15.25 1.35
C GLY A 38 -12.01 -14.72 2.48
N LYS A 39 -12.62 -13.53 2.34
CA LYS A 39 -13.40 -12.88 3.40
C LYS A 39 -14.90 -12.93 3.13
N THR A 40 -15.68 -12.93 4.20
CA THR A 40 -17.14 -12.80 4.15
C THR A 40 -17.58 -11.36 4.37
N ALA A 41 -18.75 -10.98 3.84
CA ALA A 41 -19.30 -9.64 4.03
C ALA A 41 -19.49 -9.27 5.52
N GLN A 42 -19.83 -10.24 6.37
CA GLN A 42 -20.07 -10.00 7.79
C GLN A 42 -18.78 -9.63 8.53
N GLU A 43 -17.66 -10.28 8.22
CA GLU A 43 -16.34 -9.96 8.78
C GLU A 43 -15.94 -8.53 8.40
N LEU A 44 -16.14 -8.20 7.13
CA LEU A 44 -15.75 -6.94 6.50
C LEU A 44 -16.59 -5.72 6.90
N LEU A 45 -17.79 -5.92 7.44
CA LEU A 45 -18.67 -4.82 7.86
C LEU A 45 -18.40 -4.33 9.28
N SER A 46 -17.78 -5.16 10.13
CA SER A 46 -17.44 -4.81 11.51
C SER A 46 -16.28 -3.81 11.57
N ALA A 47 -16.23 -2.97 12.61
CA ALA A 47 -15.12 -2.03 12.80
C ALA A 47 -13.80 -2.77 13.01
N ASP A 48 -13.79 -3.77 13.88
CA ASP A 48 -12.62 -4.60 14.17
C ASP A 48 -12.15 -5.35 12.92
N GLY A 49 -13.08 -5.97 12.17
CA GLY A 49 -12.72 -6.70 10.95
C GLY A 49 -12.16 -5.79 9.85
N LYS A 50 -12.58 -4.52 9.77
CA LYS A 50 -11.96 -3.54 8.88
C LYS A 50 -10.54 -3.19 9.30
N GLU A 51 -10.28 -3.08 10.60
CA GLU A 51 -8.94 -2.78 11.09
C GLU A 51 -8.01 -3.96 10.87
N THR A 52 -8.45 -5.18 11.21
CA THR A 52 -7.71 -6.42 10.91
C THR A 52 -7.44 -6.55 9.41
N LEU A 53 -8.41 -6.22 8.55
CA LEU A 53 -8.19 -6.25 7.10
C LEU A 53 -7.10 -5.26 6.67
N LYS A 54 -7.03 -4.05 7.25
CA LYS A 54 -5.97 -3.10 6.90
C LYS A 54 -4.59 -3.62 7.29
N GLU A 55 -4.46 -4.19 8.49
CA GLU A 55 -3.20 -4.78 8.97
C GLU A 55 -2.73 -5.89 8.03
N GLU A 56 -3.63 -6.83 7.71
CA GLU A 56 -3.37 -7.92 6.77
C GLU A 56 -3.00 -7.40 5.38
N LEU A 57 -3.70 -6.38 4.88
CA LEU A 57 -3.37 -5.76 3.59
C LEU A 57 -1.99 -5.10 3.62
N VAL A 58 -1.60 -4.43 4.71
CA VAL A 58 -0.26 -3.84 4.83
C VAL A 58 0.81 -4.94 4.73
N GLU A 59 0.63 -6.06 5.42
CA GLU A 59 1.57 -7.19 5.38
C GLU A 59 1.69 -7.76 3.97
N VAL A 60 0.57 -8.18 3.37
CA VAL A 60 0.57 -8.83 2.05
C VAL A 60 1.04 -7.88 0.95
N LEU A 61 0.72 -6.58 1.06
CA LEU A 61 1.19 -5.61 0.08
C LEU A 61 2.71 -5.39 0.18
N ASN A 62 3.28 -5.35 1.39
CA ASN A 62 4.74 -5.25 1.55
C ASN A 62 5.42 -6.50 0.97
N GLU A 63 4.91 -7.70 1.25
CA GLU A 63 5.40 -8.96 0.65
C GLU A 63 5.33 -8.93 -0.88
N ALA A 64 4.19 -8.50 -1.44
CA ALA A 64 3.98 -8.41 -2.88
C ALA A 64 4.92 -7.41 -3.56
N THR A 65 5.37 -6.39 -2.83
CA THR A 65 6.35 -5.44 -3.35
C THR A 65 7.78 -5.96 -3.27
N ALA A 66 8.13 -6.91 -2.40
CA ALA A 66 9.49 -7.44 -2.27
C ALA A 66 10.59 -6.36 -2.15
N PHE A 67 10.30 -5.27 -1.44
CA PHE A 67 11.34 -4.33 -1.00
C PHE A 67 12.00 -4.86 0.28
N ASP A 68 13.29 -4.55 0.47
CA ASP A 68 14.03 -4.96 1.68
C ASP A 68 13.50 -4.27 2.94
N ASP A 69 13.03 -3.02 2.79
CA ASP A 69 12.35 -2.25 3.84
C ASP A 69 10.84 -2.19 3.58
N ALA A 70 10.04 -2.17 4.65
CA ALA A 70 8.58 -2.04 4.58
C ALA A 70 8.19 -0.68 3.98
N ALA A 71 7.83 -0.68 2.69
CA ALA A 71 7.49 0.52 1.93
C ALA A 71 6.05 1.01 2.20
N ILE A 72 5.16 0.12 2.64
CA ILE A 72 3.74 0.42 2.86
C ILE A 72 3.50 0.44 4.36
N LEU A 73 3.17 1.61 4.89
CA LEU A 73 2.99 1.80 6.34
C LEU A 73 1.52 1.69 6.76
N ASN A 74 0.59 2.03 5.87
CA ASN A 74 -0.84 2.02 6.18
C ASN A 74 -1.68 1.92 4.90
N VAL A 75 -2.92 1.43 5.06
CA VAL A 75 -3.93 1.32 4.00
C VAL A 75 -5.20 2.03 4.45
N PHE A 76 -5.74 2.89 3.58
CA PHE A 76 -6.98 3.60 3.82
C PHE A 76 -8.06 3.16 2.82
N PHE A 77 -9.23 2.81 3.34
CA PHE A 77 -10.42 2.63 2.52
C PHE A 77 -11.03 4.00 2.23
N ILE A 78 -11.03 4.40 0.96
CA ILE A 78 -11.68 5.63 0.51
C ILE A 78 -13.17 5.38 0.28
N GLU A 79 -13.49 4.23 -0.29
CA GLU A 79 -14.86 3.77 -0.51
C GLU A 79 -14.98 2.31 -0.10
N PHE A 80 -16.16 1.92 0.40
CA PHE A 80 -16.43 0.57 0.85
C PHE A 80 -17.87 0.18 0.49
N ILE A 81 -18.02 -0.56 -0.61
CA ILE A 81 -19.33 -0.93 -1.17
C ILE A 81 -19.45 -2.45 -1.15
N ILE A 82 -20.49 -2.96 -0.50
CA ILE A 82 -20.90 -4.38 -0.54
C ILE A 82 -22.27 -4.43 -1.25
N GLN A 83 -22.41 -5.32 -2.22
CA GLN A 83 -23.63 -5.51 -3.02
C GLN A 83 -24.26 -6.88 -2.76
#